data_AF-A0AAN8Y500-F1
#
_entry.id   AF-A0AAN8Y500-F1
#
_cell.length_a   1.000
_cell.length_b   1.000
_cell.length_c   1.000
_cell.angle_alpha   90.00
_cell.angle_beta   90.00
_cell.angle_gamma   90.00
#
_symmetry.space_group_name_H-M   'P 1'
#
loop_
_entity.id
_entity.type
_entity.pdbx_description
1 polymer ?
#
loop_
_entity_poly.entity_id
_entity_poly.type
_entity_poly.pdbx_seq_one_letter_code
_entity_poly.pdbx_strand_id
1 'polypeptide(L)'
;MRLLKNPKSERYAFKAGEKLSESVDWRQKGVVAPGKDQGQCRSCWAFSTVSAVEGINQIVTGKLISLSEQELVDCDKSYNQGCNSGFMNSLKITVA
;
A
#
# COMPACT_ATOMS: atom_id res chain seq x y z
N MET A 1 -25.11 -25.36 -9.84
CA MET A 1 -23.98 -24.42 -9.64
C MET A 1 -24.01 -23.96 -8.17
N ARG A 2 -23.15 -24.52 -7.30
CA ARG A 2 -23.09 -24.08 -5.90
C ARG A 2 -22.39 -22.72 -5.86
N LEU A 3 -23.13 -21.68 -5.51
CA LEU A 3 -22.54 -20.41 -5.10
C LEU A 3 -21.71 -20.71 -3.84
N LEU A 4 -20.39 -20.79 -3.98
CA LEU A 4 -19.50 -20.77 -2.83
C LEU A 4 -19.73 -19.41 -2.17
N LYS A 5 -20.42 -19.41 -1.03
CA LYS A 5 -20.49 -18.25 -0.14
C LYS A 5 -19.05 -17.90 0.17
N ASN A 6 -18.53 -16.82 -0.41
CA ASN A 6 -17.19 -16.35 -0.10
C ASN A 6 -17.27 -15.74 1.30
N PRO A 7 -16.75 -16.39 2.36
CA PRO A 7 -16.87 -15.85 3.70
C PRO A 7 -16.15 -14.49 3.73
N LYS A 8 -16.81 -13.47 4.28
CA LYS A 8 -16.14 -12.19 4.54
C LYS A 8 -14.93 -12.47 5.45
N SER A 9 -13.76 -11.95 5.06
CA SER A 9 -12.55 -12.05 5.86
C SER A 9 -12.66 -11.12 7.07
N GLU A 10 -12.65 -11.68 8.27
CA GLU A 10 -12.66 -10.94 9.54
C GLU A 10 -11.24 -10.51 9.98
N ARG A 11 -10.23 -10.60 9.08
CA ARG A 11 -8.81 -10.35 9.40
C ARG A 11 -8.53 -8.94 9.95
N TYR A 12 -9.28 -7.95 9.49
CA TYR A 12 -9.15 -6.54 9.90
C TYR A 12 -10.39 -6.06 10.68
N ALA A 13 -11.25 -6.97 11.12
CA ALA A 13 -12.41 -6.61 11.91
C ALA A 13 -11.98 -6.14 13.29
N PHE A 14 -12.52 -5.02 13.73
CA PHE A 14 -12.34 -4.54 15.10
C PHE A 14 -12.95 -5.55 16.08
N LYS A 15 -12.18 -5.93 17.10
CA LYS A 15 -12.65 -6.81 18.17
C LYS A 15 -12.67 -6.07 19.50
N ALA A 16 -13.86 -5.90 20.07
CA ALA A 16 -14.01 -5.31 21.39
C ALA A 16 -13.22 -6.12 22.43
N GLY A 17 -12.37 -5.44 23.21
CA GLY A 17 -11.48 -6.08 24.18
C GLY A 17 -10.14 -6.57 23.62
N GLU A 18 -9.85 -6.33 22.33
CA GLU A 18 -8.53 -6.62 21.77
C GLU A 18 -7.44 -5.78 22.45
N LYS A 19 -6.44 -6.44 23.03
CA LYS A 19 -5.29 -5.78 23.63
C LYS A 19 -4.29 -5.46 22.54
N LEU A 20 -4.26 -4.20 22.12
CA LEU A 20 -3.27 -3.69 21.17
C LEU A 20 -1.91 -3.50 21.85
N SER A 21 -0.83 -3.66 21.09
CA SER A 21 0.51 -3.29 21.53
C SER A 21 0.60 -1.77 21.68
N GLU A 22 1.32 -1.30 22.72
CA GLU A 22 1.53 0.14 22.97
C GLU A 22 2.28 0.84 21.83
N SER A 23 3.13 0.11 21.11
CA SER A 23 3.83 0.61 19.92
C SER A 23 3.95 -0.48 18.85
N VAL A 24 4.04 -0.06 17.60
CA VAL A 24 4.27 -0.94 16.45
C VAL A 24 5.34 -0.31 15.57
N ASP A 25 6.42 -1.04 15.32
CA ASP A 25 7.39 -0.72 14.28
C ASP A 25 7.33 -1.79 13.18
N TRP A 26 6.77 -1.43 12.02
CA TRP A 26 6.65 -2.35 10.88
C TRP A 26 8.00 -2.69 10.25
N ARG A 27 9.05 -1.88 10.46
CA ARG A 27 10.40 -2.17 9.99
C ARG A 27 10.98 -3.39 10.70
N GLN A 28 10.77 -3.47 12.02
CA GLN A 28 11.18 -4.63 12.82
C GLN A 28 10.44 -5.92 12.42
N LYS A 29 9.29 -5.78 11.76
CA LYS A 29 8.48 -6.90 11.22
C LYS A 29 8.81 -7.23 9.76
N GLY A 30 9.79 -6.55 9.15
CA GLY A 30 10.17 -6.77 7.75
C GLY A 30 9.11 -6.32 6.74
N VAL A 31 8.19 -5.43 7.13
CA VAL A 31 7.06 -4.95 6.29
C VAL A 31 7.39 -3.70 5.49
N VAL A 32 8.53 -3.07 5.76
CA VAL A 32 8.92 -1.80 5.14
C VAL A 32 10.10 -2.05 4.19
N ALA A 33 9.92 -1.71 2.91
CA ALA A 33 10.99 -1.73 1.93
C ALA A 33 12.09 -0.71 2.27
N PRO A 34 13.31 -0.85 1.73
CA PRO A 34 14.35 0.17 1.89
C PRO A 34 13.85 1.56 1.49
N GLY A 35 14.34 2.60 2.18
CA GLY A 35 14.00 3.98 1.85
C GLY A 35 14.37 4.33 0.41
N LYS A 36 13.44 4.95 -0.30
CA LYS A 36 13.60 5.42 -1.69
C LYS A 36 13.67 6.95 -1.73
N ASP A 37 14.15 7.51 -2.84
CA ASP A 37 14.30 8.96 -3.06
C ASP A 37 13.47 9.43 -4.26
N GLN A 38 12.58 10.40 -4.03
CA GLN A 38 11.74 11.01 -5.06
C GLN A 38 12.44 12.16 -5.82
N GLY A 39 13.61 12.58 -5.35
CA GLY A 39 14.35 13.72 -5.89
C GLY A 39 13.55 15.03 -5.83
N GLN A 40 13.66 15.84 -6.88
CA GLN A 40 12.98 17.14 -6.99
C GLN A 40 11.54 17.04 -7.54
N CYS A 41 11.05 15.83 -7.80
CA CYS A 41 9.70 15.59 -8.29
C CYS A 41 8.71 15.63 -7.12
N ARG A 42 7.55 16.30 -7.27
CA ARG A 42 6.48 16.31 -6.24
C ARG A 42 5.64 15.01 -6.28
N SER A 43 6.32 13.86 -6.33
CA SER A 43 5.74 12.51 -6.45
C SER A 43 5.54 11.79 -5.12
N CYS A 44 5.57 12.49 -3.98
CA CYS A 44 5.35 11.89 -2.66
C CYS A 44 4.03 11.09 -2.56
N TRP A 45 3.02 11.48 -3.35
CA TRP A 45 1.76 10.77 -3.48
C TRP A 45 1.93 9.35 -4.06
N ALA A 46 2.84 9.17 -5.01
CA ALA A 46 3.14 7.87 -5.62
C ALA A 46 3.95 6.99 -4.65
N PHE A 47 4.99 7.55 -4.02
CA PHE A 47 5.83 6.86 -3.04
C PHE A 47 5.03 6.41 -1.81
N SER A 48 4.15 7.26 -1.30
CA SER A 48 3.28 6.93 -0.17
C SER A 48 2.33 5.78 -0.50
N THR A 49 1.75 5.80 -1.70
CA THR A 49 0.84 4.74 -2.14
C THR A 49 1.59 3.43 -2.34
N VAL A 50 2.72 3.44 -3.07
CA VAL A 50 3.53 2.23 -3.30
C VAL A 50 3.99 1.63 -1.98
N SER A 51 4.52 2.42 -1.05
CA SER A 51 4.99 1.92 0.26
C SER A 51 3.87 1.20 1.04
N ALA A 52 2.64 1.71 1.01
CA ALA A 52 1.50 1.06 1.65
C ALA A 52 1.13 -0.28 0.97
N VAL A 53 1.22 -0.33 -0.36
CA VAL A 53 0.92 -1.51 -1.16
C VAL A 53 1.99 -2.61 -0.98
N GLU A 54 3.26 -2.24 -0.96
CA GLU A 54 4.36 -3.16 -0.64
C GLU A 54 4.19 -3.77 0.77
N GLY A 55 3.84 -2.91 1.74
CA GLY A 55 3.62 -3.33 3.12
C GLY A 55 2.46 -4.31 3.28
N ILE A 56 1.30 -4.03 2.66
CA ILE A 56 0.17 -4.96 2.74
C ILE A 56 0.46 -6.27 1.99
N ASN A 57 1.23 -6.23 0.90
CA ASN A 57 1.67 -7.44 0.22
C ASN A 57 2.53 -8.31 1.15
N GLN A 58 3.51 -7.73 1.86
CA GLN A 58 4.28 -8.48 2.86
C GLN A 58 3.38 -9.04 3.97
N ILE A 59 2.41 -8.28 4.48
CA ILE A 59 1.50 -8.74 5.55
C ILE A 59 0.63 -9.92 5.10
N VAL A 60 0.16 -9.91 3.86
CA VAL A 60 -0.79 -10.91 3.36
C VAL A 60 -0.09 -12.13 2.78
N THR A 61 0.98 -11.93 2.01
CA THR A 61 1.65 -12.98 1.22
C THR A 61 3.00 -13.40 1.80
N GLY A 62 3.56 -12.62 2.72
CA GLY A 62 4.92 -12.82 3.24
C GLY A 62 6.03 -12.42 2.26
N LYS A 63 5.69 -11.72 1.17
CA LYS A 63 6.65 -11.27 0.16
C LYS A 63 6.76 -9.74 0.14
N LEU A 64 7.95 -9.24 0.43
CA LEU A 64 8.27 -7.82 0.34
C LEU A 64 8.86 -7.61 -1.05
N ILE A 65 8.04 -7.04 -1.93
CA ILE A 65 8.39 -6.79 -3.33
C ILE A 65 8.50 -5.28 -3.49
N SER A 66 9.60 -4.80 -4.05
CA SER A 66 9.72 -3.39 -4.42
C SER A 66 8.93 -3.16 -5.72
N LEU A 67 7.96 -2.26 -5.69
CA LEU A 67 7.12 -1.86 -6.82
C LEU A 67 7.60 -0.52 -7.43
N SER A 68 7.02 -0.15 -8.57
CA SER A 68 7.40 1.03 -9.36
C SER A 68 6.53 2.25 -9.03
N GLU A 69 7.12 3.25 -8.37
CA GLU A 69 6.49 4.57 -8.23
C GLU A 69 6.36 5.28 -9.59
N GLN A 70 7.29 5.03 -10.50
CA GLN A 70 7.33 5.68 -11.81
C GLN A 70 6.13 5.30 -12.69
N GLU A 71 5.62 4.07 -12.55
CA GLU A 71 4.38 3.65 -13.22
C GLU A 71 3.22 4.58 -12.85
N LEU A 72 3.06 4.90 -11.56
CA LEU A 72 2.01 5.81 -11.12
C LEU A 72 2.26 7.22 -11.65
N VAL A 73 3.48 7.72 -11.54
CA VAL A 73 3.87 9.04 -12.05
C VAL A 73 3.55 9.17 -13.55
N ASP A 74 3.77 8.12 -14.34
CA ASP A 74 3.61 8.12 -15.79
C ASP A 74 2.18 7.82 -16.25
N CYS A 75 1.43 6.98 -15.53
CA CYS A 75 0.16 6.45 -16.03
C CYS A 75 -1.08 6.97 -15.30
N ASP A 76 -1.00 7.38 -14.03
CA ASP A 76 -2.16 7.92 -13.32
C ASP A 76 -2.35 9.40 -13.67
N LYS A 77 -3.12 9.64 -14.75
CA LYS A 77 -3.37 10.97 -15.31
C LYS A 77 -4.77 11.51 -15.07
N SER A 78 -5.69 10.70 -14.53
CA SER A 78 -7.09 11.10 -14.37
C SER A 78 -7.28 12.14 -13.28
N TYR A 79 -6.50 12.03 -12.20
CA TYR A 79 -6.58 12.94 -11.04
C TYR A 79 -5.20 13.44 -10.58
N ASN A 80 -4.13 12.83 -11.09
CA ASN A 80 -2.75 13.09 -10.70
C ASN A 80 -1.94 13.68 -11.85
N GLN A 81 -0.92 14.47 -11.51
CA GLN A 81 -0.17 15.32 -12.44
C GLN A 81 1.32 15.00 -12.44
N GLY A 82 1.68 13.74 -12.21
CA GLY A 82 3.08 13.29 -12.15
C GLY A 82 3.87 14.08 -11.10
N CYS A 83 4.92 14.78 -11.55
CA CYS A 83 5.77 15.62 -10.70
C CYS A 83 5.14 16.95 -10.27
N ASN A 84 3.94 17.29 -10.74
CA ASN A 84 3.30 18.55 -10.37
C ASN A 84 2.41 18.44 -9.12
N SER A 85 1.76 17.31 -8.89
CA SER A 85 0.98 17.01 -7.67
C SER A 85 0.27 15.67 -7.84
N GLY A 86 -0.28 15.15 -6.75
CA GLY A 86 -1.25 14.07 -6.79
C GLY A 86 -1.85 13.77 -5.43
N PHE A 87 -2.86 12.90 -5.44
CA PHE A 87 -3.61 12.40 -4.31
C PHE A 87 -3.54 10.87 -4.27
N MET A 88 -3.38 10.31 -3.07
CA MET A 88 -3.29 8.86 -2.87
C MET A 88 -4.65 8.15 -3.04
N ASN A 89 -5.76 8.88 -2.86
CA ASN A 89 -7.12 8.31 -2.86
C ASN A 89 -7.71 8.10 -4.25
N SER A 90 -7.09 8.60 -5.31
CA SER A 90 -7.55 8.41 -6.69
C SER A 90 -7.09 7.08 -7.31
N LEU A 91 -6.24 6.33 -6.59
CA LEU A 91 -5.52 5.18 -7.13
C LEU A 91 -6.30 3.87 -7.01
N LYS A 92 -6.30 3.09 -8.10
CA LYS A 92 -6.71 1.69 -8.15
C LYS A 92 -5.50 0.81 -8.40
N ILE A 93 -4.70 0.55 -7.37
CA ILE A 93 -3.57 -0.38 -7.49
C ILE A 93 -4.07 -1.78 -7.19
N THR A 94 -3.89 -2.69 -8.14
CA THR A 94 -4.04 -4.14 -7.91
C THR A 94 -2.63 -4.70 -7.86
N VAL A 95 -2.23 -5.25 -6.71
CA VAL A 95 -1.04 -6.12 -6.64
C VAL A 95 -1.42 -7.40 -7.36
N ALA A 96 -0.77 -7.67 -8.49
CA ALA A 96 -0.90 -8.93 -9.21
C ALA A 96 -0.13 -10.06 -8.51
#